data_AF-A0A7C6FFB0-F1
#
_entry.id   AF-A0A7C6FFB0-F1
#
_cell.length_a   1.000
_cell.length_b   1.000
_cell.length_c   1.000
_cell.angle_alpha   90.00
_cell.angle_beta   90.00
_cell.angle_gamma   90.00
#
_symmetry.space_group_name_H-M   'P 1'
#
loop_
_entity.id
_entity.type
_entity.pdbx_description
1 polymer ?
#
loop_
_entity_poly.entity_id
_entity_poly.type
_entity_poly.pdbx_seq_one_letter_code
_entity_poly.pdbx_strand_id
1 'polypeptide(L)'
;MMFQTYDWKESMMTEYRATYAGGYHTQKTGLVHNVRDTVEFATSVLLLEKDIYREDAFLMLDKIVSLQDQDTNSKTFGLWSYYLEEDLSCMESPDYNWADFIGKNLSMILLKYNNKLPNVLRIKIEQAVSNVAACSIKRNVSLDYTNTFFVLFTMLFSGGMVPTYLMNVRYLHLDNTIWIYILPGLVSA
;
A
#
# COMPACT_ATOMS: atom_id res chain seq x y z
N MET A 1 -1.38 -18.74 12.42
CA MET A 1 -2.40 -17.68 12.52
C MET A 1 -2.88 -17.21 11.13
N MET A 2 -2.84 -18.08 10.10
CA MET A 2 -3.19 -17.75 8.70
C MET A 2 -4.65 -18.09 8.35
N PHE A 3 -5.27 -19.00 9.11
CA PHE A 3 -6.55 -19.61 8.76
C PHE A 3 -7.78 -18.87 9.28
N GLN A 4 -7.63 -17.81 10.07
CA GLN A 4 -8.79 -17.09 10.62
C GLN A 4 -9.19 -15.86 9.81
N THR A 5 -8.38 -15.41 8.86
CA THR A 5 -8.57 -14.13 8.15
C THR A 5 -8.34 -14.21 6.64
N TYR A 6 -8.37 -15.40 6.02
CA TYR A 6 -8.26 -15.56 4.56
C TYR A 6 -9.47 -16.30 4.00
N ASP A 7 -10.13 -15.70 3.01
CA ASP A 7 -11.21 -16.35 2.25
C ASP A 7 -10.64 -16.97 0.96
N TRP A 8 -10.63 -18.30 0.91
CA TRP A 8 -10.18 -19.09 -0.23
C TRP A 8 -11.03 -18.87 -1.49
N LYS A 9 -12.32 -18.55 -1.33
CA LYS A 9 -13.23 -18.34 -2.46
C LYS A 9 -12.90 -17.05 -3.19
N GLU A 10 -12.72 -15.97 -2.45
CA GLU A 10 -12.40 -14.66 -3.02
C GLU A 10 -10.89 -14.44 -3.22
N SER A 11 -10.06 -15.31 -2.64
CA SER A 11 -8.60 -15.19 -2.61
C SER A 11 -8.16 -13.86 -1.98
N MET A 12 -8.77 -13.47 -0.87
CA MET A 12 -8.51 -12.19 -0.20
C MET A 12 -8.45 -12.32 1.32
N MET A 13 -7.70 -11.41 1.94
CA MET A 13 -7.67 -11.24 3.39
C MET A 13 -8.98 -10.59 3.85
N THR A 14 -9.60 -11.16 4.88
CA THR A 14 -10.83 -10.69 5.50
C THR A 14 -10.57 -10.02 6.83
N GLU A 15 -11.36 -8.99 7.13
CA GLU A 15 -11.40 -8.33 8.43
C GLU A 15 -12.86 -8.17 8.86
N TYR A 16 -13.15 -8.33 10.16
CA TYR A 16 -14.46 -7.96 10.70
C TYR A 16 -14.41 -6.56 11.29
N ARG A 17 -15.26 -5.65 10.79
CA ARG A 17 -15.35 -4.27 11.25
C ARG A 17 -16.63 -4.02 12.04
N ALA A 18 -16.48 -3.81 13.34
CA ALA A 18 -17.59 -3.47 14.24
C ALA A 18 -18.10 -2.03 14.05
N THR A 19 -17.24 -1.13 13.58
CA THR A 19 -17.52 0.30 13.37
C THR A 19 -16.90 0.75 12.04
N TYR A 20 -17.33 1.91 11.54
CA TYR A 20 -16.65 2.56 10.42
C TYR A 20 -15.17 2.77 10.74
N ALA A 21 -14.32 2.41 9.79
CA ALA A 21 -12.90 2.71 9.84
C ALA A 21 -12.41 2.92 8.40
N GLY A 22 -11.64 4.00 8.19
CA GLY A 22 -11.38 4.58 6.87
C GLY A 22 -11.75 6.07 6.75
N GLY A 23 -12.09 6.72 7.87
CA GLY A 23 -12.48 8.12 7.89
C GLY A 23 -13.82 8.33 7.18
N TYR A 24 -13.87 9.31 6.28
CA TYR A 24 -15.06 9.62 5.48
C TYR A 24 -15.06 8.91 4.11
N HIS A 25 -14.05 8.09 3.80
CA HIS A 25 -13.92 7.46 2.48
C HIS A 25 -14.81 6.22 2.31
N THR A 26 -15.09 5.48 3.39
CA THR A 26 -15.86 4.23 3.36
C THR A 26 -16.79 4.12 4.56
N GLN A 27 -17.99 3.60 4.32
CA GLN A 27 -19.00 3.33 5.34
C GLN A 27 -19.26 1.82 5.51
N LYS A 28 -18.35 0.95 5.05
CA LYS A 28 -18.55 -0.50 5.17
C LYS A 28 -18.27 -0.98 6.60
N THR A 29 -19.17 -1.84 7.09
CA THR A 29 -19.09 -2.56 8.37
C THR A 29 -19.40 -4.04 8.15
N GLY A 30 -19.12 -4.87 9.15
CA GLY A 30 -19.26 -6.32 9.05
C GLY A 30 -18.00 -6.99 8.51
N LEU A 31 -18.17 -8.18 7.93
CA LEU A 31 -17.07 -8.91 7.29
C LEU A 31 -16.75 -8.26 5.94
N VAL A 32 -15.50 -7.85 5.75
CA VAL A 32 -15.02 -7.18 4.52
C VAL A 32 -13.73 -7.82 4.02
N HIS A 33 -13.50 -7.77 2.71
CA HIS A 33 -12.24 -8.23 2.10
C HIS A 33 -11.32 -7.04 1.81
N ASN A 34 -10.22 -6.93 2.54
CA ASN A 34 -9.33 -5.78 2.49
C ASN A 34 -8.33 -5.88 1.33
N VAL A 35 -8.41 -4.92 0.40
CA VAL A 35 -7.54 -4.84 -0.79
C VAL A 35 -6.07 -4.66 -0.39
N ARG A 36 -5.80 -3.78 0.57
CA ARG A 36 -4.44 -3.44 0.99
C ARG A 36 -3.79 -4.59 1.74
N ASP A 37 -4.47 -5.17 2.71
CA ASP A 37 -3.92 -6.26 3.50
C ASP A 37 -3.64 -7.48 2.61
N THR A 38 -4.50 -7.72 1.62
CA THR A 38 -4.31 -8.77 0.61
C THR A 38 -3.03 -8.56 -0.20
N VAL A 39 -2.82 -7.37 -0.77
CA VAL A 39 -1.62 -7.12 -1.60
C VAL A 39 -0.34 -7.10 -0.75
N GLU A 40 -0.38 -6.54 0.46
CA GLU A 40 0.77 -6.50 1.38
C GLU A 40 1.16 -7.93 1.84
N PHE A 41 0.17 -8.77 2.13
CA PHE A 41 0.39 -10.18 2.47
C PHE A 41 1.00 -10.95 1.29
N ALA A 42 0.39 -10.87 0.10
CA ALA A 42 0.90 -11.56 -1.09
C ALA A 42 2.33 -11.12 -1.43
N THR A 43 2.61 -9.82 -1.33
CA THR A 43 3.96 -9.27 -1.52
C THR A 43 4.95 -9.86 -0.52
N SER A 44 4.56 -9.92 0.76
CA SER A 44 5.41 -10.48 1.82
C SER A 44 5.70 -11.96 1.59
N VAL A 45 4.71 -12.75 1.16
CA VAL A 45 4.88 -14.18 0.81
C VAL A 45 5.92 -14.35 -0.30
N LEU A 46 5.83 -13.56 -1.38
CA LEU A 46 6.74 -13.68 -2.52
C LEU A 46 8.15 -13.20 -2.18
N LEU A 47 8.29 -12.06 -1.50
CA LEU A 47 9.60 -11.50 -1.14
C LEU A 47 10.34 -12.33 -0.08
N LEU A 48 9.62 -13.00 0.82
CA LEU A 48 10.19 -13.92 1.81
C LEU A 48 10.34 -15.35 1.29
N GLU A 49 10.06 -15.57 0.00
CA GLU A 49 10.15 -16.87 -0.69
C GLU A 49 9.46 -18.01 0.07
N LYS A 50 8.24 -17.74 0.55
CA LYS A 50 7.41 -18.75 1.25
C LYS A 50 6.70 -19.64 0.24
N ASP A 51 7.44 -20.58 -0.34
CA ASP A 51 7.01 -21.44 -1.45
C ASP A 51 5.68 -22.18 -1.22
N ILE A 52 5.39 -22.54 0.03
CA ILE A 52 4.14 -23.22 0.41
C ILE A 52 2.90 -22.37 0.07
N TYR A 53 3.01 -21.03 0.09
CA TYR A 53 1.90 -20.10 -0.13
C TYR A 53 2.01 -19.35 -1.47
N ARG A 54 2.92 -19.78 -2.35
CA ARG A 54 3.23 -19.05 -3.58
C ARG A 54 2.03 -18.97 -4.53
N GLU A 55 1.36 -20.10 -4.74
CA GLU A 55 0.19 -20.15 -5.62
C GLU A 55 -0.96 -19.30 -5.05
N ASP A 56 -1.19 -19.34 -3.74
CA ASP A 56 -2.19 -18.49 -3.07
C ASP A 56 -1.86 -17.00 -3.28
N ALA A 57 -0.59 -16.61 -3.15
CA ALA A 57 -0.15 -15.25 -3.42
C ALA A 57 -0.38 -14.84 -4.88
N PHE A 58 -0.20 -15.75 -5.85
CA PHE A 58 -0.54 -15.48 -7.24
C PHE A 58 -2.04 -15.27 -7.46
N LEU A 59 -2.89 -16.07 -6.82
CA LEU A 59 -4.35 -15.90 -6.86
C LEU A 59 -4.78 -14.57 -6.23
N MET A 60 -4.19 -14.20 -5.08
CA MET A 60 -4.42 -12.92 -4.43
C MET A 60 -4.05 -11.75 -5.34
N LEU A 61 -2.88 -11.82 -6.00
CA LEU A 61 -2.45 -10.77 -6.92
C LEU A 61 -3.34 -10.68 -8.16
N ASP A 62 -3.76 -11.82 -8.73
CA ASP A 62 -4.69 -11.83 -9.86
C ASP A 62 -6.04 -11.20 -9.50
N LYS A 63 -6.54 -11.52 -8.29
CA LYS A 63 -7.74 -10.87 -7.74
C LYS A 63 -7.52 -9.37 -7.60
N ILE A 64 -6.43 -8.93 -6.97
CA ILE A 64 -6.17 -7.50 -6.74
C ILE A 64 -6.09 -6.73 -8.06
N VAL A 65 -5.35 -7.20 -9.05
CA VAL A 65 -5.27 -6.50 -10.35
C VAL A 65 -6.61 -6.49 -11.09
N SER A 66 -7.48 -7.49 -10.87
CA SER A 66 -8.82 -7.54 -11.45
C SER A 66 -9.79 -6.52 -10.83
N LEU A 67 -9.55 -6.09 -9.60
CA LEU A 67 -10.39 -5.12 -8.89
C LEU A 67 -10.03 -3.66 -9.20
N GLN A 68 -8.96 -3.42 -9.95
CA GLN A 68 -8.59 -2.06 -10.34
C GLN A 68 -9.60 -1.50 -11.35
N ASP A 69 -9.96 -0.24 -11.21
CA ASP A 69 -10.69 0.47 -12.26
C ASP A 69 -9.79 0.66 -13.50
N GLN A 70 -10.12 -0.02 -14.60
CA GLN A 70 -9.37 0.03 -15.86
C GLN A 70 -10.10 0.84 -16.95
N ASP A 71 -11.26 1.42 -16.67
CA ASP A 71 -11.96 2.26 -17.66
C ASP A 71 -11.30 3.63 -17.74
N THR A 72 -10.65 3.92 -18.87
CA THR A 72 -9.97 5.21 -19.11
C THR A 72 -10.89 6.42 -19.03
N ASN A 73 -12.21 6.23 -19.21
CA ASN A 73 -13.21 7.28 -19.09
C ASN A 73 -13.71 7.48 -17.66
N SER A 74 -13.41 6.54 -16.75
CA SER A 74 -13.80 6.62 -15.36
C SER A 74 -13.10 7.77 -14.65
N LYS A 75 -13.82 8.39 -13.70
CA LYS A 75 -13.24 9.38 -12.79
C LYS A 75 -12.17 8.76 -11.91
N THR A 76 -12.39 7.51 -11.49
CA THR A 76 -11.52 6.73 -10.59
C THR A 76 -10.55 5.80 -11.33
N PHE A 77 -10.30 6.04 -12.62
CA PHE A 77 -9.36 5.25 -13.41
C PHE A 77 -8.03 5.02 -12.68
N GLY A 78 -7.61 3.75 -12.59
CA GLY A 78 -6.39 3.30 -11.93
C GLY A 78 -6.49 3.14 -10.41
N LEU A 79 -7.68 3.32 -9.82
CA LEU A 79 -7.92 3.23 -8.38
C LEU A 79 -8.49 1.85 -7.96
N TRP A 80 -8.46 1.60 -6.65
CA TRP A 80 -9.18 0.51 -5.98
C TRP A 80 -10.06 1.08 -4.87
N SER A 81 -11.18 0.41 -4.57
CA SER A 81 -11.89 0.62 -3.31
C SER A 81 -11.09 0.02 -2.13
N TYR A 82 -11.52 0.31 -0.90
CA TYR A 82 -10.86 -0.22 0.29
C TYR A 82 -11.17 -1.71 0.46
N TYR A 83 -12.41 -2.09 0.13
CA TYR A 83 -12.92 -3.44 0.28
C TYR A 83 -13.63 -3.92 -0.98
N LEU A 84 -13.61 -5.24 -1.20
CA LEU A 84 -14.36 -5.90 -2.28
C LEU A 84 -15.86 -5.55 -2.27
N GLU A 85 -16.43 -5.38 -1.08
CA GLU A 85 -17.87 -5.11 -0.87
C GLU A 85 -18.29 -3.68 -1.26
N GLU A 86 -17.33 -2.83 -1.63
CA GLU A 86 -17.55 -1.44 -1.99
C GLU A 86 -17.16 -1.18 -3.43
N ASP A 87 -18.14 -0.72 -4.21
CA ASP A 87 -17.91 -0.26 -5.58
C ASP A 87 -17.37 1.17 -5.56
N LEU A 88 -16.31 1.42 -6.32
CA LEU A 88 -15.69 2.74 -6.49
C LEU A 88 -16.69 3.81 -6.94
N SER A 89 -17.66 3.45 -7.79
CA SER A 89 -18.68 4.37 -8.29
C SER A 89 -19.64 4.86 -7.20
N CYS A 90 -19.74 4.13 -6.09
CA CYS A 90 -20.57 4.44 -4.94
C CYS A 90 -19.81 5.15 -3.82
N MET A 91 -18.49 5.31 -3.92
CA MET A 91 -17.70 6.00 -2.90
C MET A 91 -17.91 7.52 -3.00
N GLU A 92 -18.43 8.13 -1.92
CA GLU A 92 -18.65 9.58 -1.86
C GLU A 92 -17.35 10.38 -1.99
N SER A 93 -16.24 9.80 -1.52
CA SER A 93 -14.91 10.42 -1.56
C SER A 93 -13.86 9.34 -1.82
N PRO A 94 -13.55 9.01 -3.09
CA PRO A 94 -12.47 8.07 -3.40
C PRO A 94 -11.10 8.60 -2.94
N ASP A 95 -10.33 7.81 -2.18
CA ASP A 95 -8.97 8.18 -1.76
C ASP A 95 -7.95 7.81 -2.85
N TYR A 96 -7.51 8.79 -3.62
CA TYR A 96 -6.55 8.58 -4.69
C TYR A 96 -5.13 8.23 -4.22
N ASN A 97 -4.77 8.41 -2.93
CA ASN A 97 -3.49 7.88 -2.43
C ASN A 97 -3.50 6.35 -2.36
N TRP A 98 -4.69 5.76 -2.36
CA TRP A 98 -4.86 4.32 -2.35
C TRP A 98 -4.21 3.67 -3.57
N ALA A 99 -4.22 4.34 -4.74
CA ALA A 99 -3.50 3.88 -5.93
C ALA A 99 -2.00 3.69 -5.65
N ASP A 100 -1.35 4.64 -4.98
CA ASP A 100 0.07 4.56 -4.64
C ASP A 100 0.35 3.50 -3.55
N PHE A 101 -0.54 3.38 -2.55
CA PHE A 101 -0.40 2.38 -1.48
C PHE A 101 -0.50 0.94 -1.99
N ILE A 102 -1.35 0.67 -2.98
CA ILE A 102 -1.40 -0.64 -3.64
C ILE A 102 -0.26 -0.76 -4.66
N GLY A 103 -0.04 0.28 -5.46
CA GLY A 103 0.95 0.32 -6.54
C GLY A 103 2.40 0.09 -6.08
N LYS A 104 2.78 0.56 -4.89
CA LYS A 104 4.13 0.31 -4.32
C LYS A 104 4.45 -1.18 -4.19
N ASN A 105 3.45 -1.99 -3.80
CA ASN A 105 3.60 -3.43 -3.57
C ASN A 105 3.76 -4.17 -4.91
N LEU A 106 2.89 -3.85 -5.87
CA LEU A 106 2.96 -4.36 -7.24
C LEU A 106 4.30 -4.01 -7.92
N SER A 107 4.76 -2.77 -7.73
CA SER A 107 6.07 -2.31 -8.23
C SER A 107 7.21 -3.09 -7.59
N MET A 108 7.17 -3.32 -6.27
CA MET A 108 8.18 -4.11 -5.57
C MET A 108 8.25 -5.55 -6.08
N ILE A 109 7.11 -6.17 -6.37
CA ILE A 109 7.02 -7.51 -6.97
C ILE A 109 7.68 -7.52 -8.35
N LEU A 110 7.39 -6.54 -9.22
CA LEU A 110 8.05 -6.42 -10.53
C LEU A 110 9.55 -6.11 -10.42
N LEU A 111 10.01 -5.45 -9.36
CA LEU A 111 11.44 -5.15 -9.19
C LEU A 111 12.23 -6.34 -8.64
N LYS A 112 11.62 -7.15 -7.78
CA LYS A 112 12.35 -8.18 -7.01
C LYS A 112 11.99 -9.62 -7.38
N TYR A 113 10.80 -9.85 -7.92
CA TYR A 113 10.25 -11.19 -8.16
C TYR A 113 9.85 -11.47 -9.62
N ASN A 114 10.05 -10.51 -10.53
CA ASN A 114 9.62 -10.56 -11.93
C ASN A 114 9.84 -11.90 -12.65
N ASN A 115 11.06 -12.42 -12.55
CA ASN A 115 11.52 -13.57 -13.33
C ASN A 115 10.83 -14.89 -12.92
N LYS A 116 10.19 -14.89 -11.74
CA LYS A 116 9.50 -16.03 -11.14
C LYS A 116 7.97 -15.92 -11.30
N LEU A 117 7.45 -14.81 -11.83
CA LEU A 117 6.02 -14.63 -12.04
C LEU A 117 5.53 -15.40 -13.27
N PRO A 118 4.33 -15.98 -13.21
CA PRO A 118 3.62 -16.42 -14.42
C PRO A 118 3.46 -15.25 -15.40
N ASN A 119 3.77 -15.49 -16.68
CA ASN A 119 3.78 -14.43 -17.69
C ASN A 119 2.47 -13.63 -17.78
N VAL A 120 1.33 -14.31 -17.69
CA VAL A 120 0.00 -13.66 -17.73
C VAL A 120 -0.18 -12.73 -16.53
N LEU A 121 0.16 -13.19 -15.33
CA LEU A 121 0.06 -12.40 -14.11
C LEU A 121 1.00 -11.19 -14.16
N ARG A 122 2.25 -11.40 -14.62
CA ARG A 122 3.22 -10.32 -14.80
C ARG A 122 2.67 -9.19 -15.69
N ILE A 123 2.10 -9.52 -16.84
CA ILE A 123 1.51 -8.52 -17.77
C ILE A 123 0.36 -7.76 -17.10
N LYS A 124 -0.51 -8.44 -16.34
CA LYS A 124 -1.59 -7.77 -15.60
C LYS A 124 -1.05 -6.82 -14.53
N ILE A 125 0.00 -7.21 -13.81
CA ILE A 125 0.66 -6.36 -12.80
C ILE A 125 1.34 -5.16 -13.47
N GLU A 126 2.04 -5.35 -14.59
CA GLU A 126 2.64 -4.26 -15.38
C GLU A 126 1.57 -3.24 -15.82
N GLN A 127 0.44 -3.73 -16.35
CA GLN A 127 -0.68 -2.87 -16.71
C GLN A 127 -1.26 -2.14 -15.49
N ALA A 128 -1.43 -2.82 -14.36
CA ALA A 128 -1.96 -2.21 -13.15
C ALA A 128 -1.06 -1.10 -12.62
N VAL A 129 0.27 -1.30 -12.64
CA VAL A 129 1.26 -0.28 -12.27
C VAL A 129 1.22 0.91 -13.25
N SER A 130 1.05 0.65 -14.56
CA SER A 130 0.87 1.71 -15.55
C SER A 130 -0.39 2.54 -15.27
N ASN A 131 -1.50 1.89 -14.90
CA ASN A 131 -2.75 2.57 -14.56
C ASN A 131 -2.60 3.40 -13.28
N VAL A 132 -1.86 2.91 -12.28
CA VAL A 132 -1.53 3.69 -11.06
C VAL A 132 -0.76 4.96 -11.43
N ALA A 133 0.28 4.84 -12.25
CA ALA A 133 1.06 6.00 -12.67
C ALA A 133 0.17 7.03 -13.41
N ALA A 134 -0.71 6.57 -14.31
CA ALA A 134 -1.65 7.43 -15.00
C ALA A 134 -2.67 8.09 -14.05
N CYS A 135 -3.16 7.36 -13.04
CA CYS A 135 -4.02 7.89 -11.98
C CYS A 135 -3.34 9.02 -11.20
N SER A 136 -2.11 8.79 -10.74
CA SER A 136 -1.33 9.77 -9.99
C SER A 136 -0.99 11.01 -10.82
N ILE A 137 -0.70 10.84 -12.13
CA ILE A 137 -0.51 11.97 -13.07
C ILE A 137 -1.82 12.75 -13.26
N LYS A 138 -2.95 12.06 -13.50
CA LYS A 138 -4.26 12.69 -13.71
C LYS A 138 -4.73 13.46 -12.48
N ARG A 139 -4.40 12.97 -11.28
CA ARG A 139 -4.71 13.65 -10.01
C ARG A 139 -4.03 15.03 -9.92
N ASN A 140 -2.89 15.21 -10.59
CA ASN A 140 -2.16 16.48 -10.74
C ASN A 140 -2.12 17.31 -9.45
N VAL A 141 -1.59 16.70 -8.39
CA VAL A 141 -1.61 17.26 -7.04
C VAL A 141 -0.60 18.39 -6.91
N SER A 142 -1.05 19.56 -6.44
CA SER A 142 -0.19 20.70 -6.14
C SER A 142 0.56 20.55 -4.81
N LEU A 143 1.58 21.39 -4.61
CA LEU A 143 2.47 21.36 -3.43
C LEU A 143 1.77 21.66 -2.10
N ASP A 144 0.57 22.23 -2.14
CA ASP A 144 -0.29 22.45 -0.97
C ASP A 144 -0.90 21.15 -0.43
N TYR A 145 -0.79 20.04 -1.17
CA TYR A 145 -1.18 18.74 -0.67
C TYR A 145 -0.24 18.28 0.45
N THR A 146 -0.83 18.10 1.63
CA THR A 146 -0.14 17.86 2.89
C THR A 146 0.95 16.79 2.83
N ASN A 147 0.69 15.63 2.21
CA ASN A 147 1.68 14.55 2.17
C ASN A 147 2.87 14.92 1.26
N THR A 148 2.61 15.55 0.11
CA THR A 148 3.66 16.02 -0.81
C THR A 148 4.49 17.11 -0.14
N PHE A 149 3.85 18.03 0.59
CA PHE A 149 4.54 19.05 1.36
C PHE A 149 5.47 18.43 2.41
N PHE A 150 4.98 17.50 3.24
CA PHE A 150 5.81 16.91 4.29
C PHE A 150 7.01 16.15 3.74
N VAL A 151 6.83 15.36 2.67
CA VAL A 151 7.93 14.62 2.03
C VAL A 151 8.97 15.57 1.43
N LEU A 152 8.54 16.59 0.69
CA LEU A 152 9.47 17.58 0.12
C LEU A 152 10.14 18.42 1.20
N PHE A 153 9.41 18.80 2.24
CA PHE A 153 9.95 19.57 3.35
C PHE A 153 11.05 18.79 4.08
N THR A 154 10.86 17.50 4.38
CA THR A 154 11.89 16.71 5.06
C THR A 154 13.08 16.36 4.16
N MET A 155 12.89 16.29 2.83
CA MET A 155 14.00 16.15 1.87
C MET A 155 14.84 17.43 1.74
N LEU A 156 14.21 18.60 1.80
CA LEU A 156 14.89 19.89 1.64
C LEU A 156 15.44 20.46 2.96
N PHE A 157 14.77 20.18 4.07
CA PHE A 157 15.09 20.67 5.39
C PHE A 157 15.32 19.51 6.36
N SER A 158 16.51 19.46 6.96
CA SER A 158 16.83 18.53 8.05
C SER A 158 17.07 19.29 9.35
N GLY A 159 16.86 18.62 10.48
CA GLY A 159 17.07 19.21 11.81
C GLY A 159 18.52 19.60 12.12
N GLY A 160 19.50 19.19 11.29
CA GLY A 160 20.92 19.47 11.51
C GLY A 160 21.54 18.70 12.68
N MET A 161 22.87 18.72 12.79
CA MET A 161 23.59 17.89 13.77
C MET A 161 23.29 18.28 15.22
N VAL A 162 23.20 19.58 15.53
CA VAL A 162 23.04 20.06 16.93
C VAL A 162 21.64 19.75 17.49
N PRO A 163 20.52 20.08 16.82
CA PRO A 163 19.19 19.70 17.30
C PRO A 163 18.98 18.18 17.36
N THR A 164 19.51 17.43 16.39
CA THR A 164 19.44 15.95 16.38
C THR A 164 20.21 15.36 17.56
N TYR A 165 21.38 15.90 17.89
CA TYR A 165 22.15 15.52 19.07
C TYR A 165 21.37 15.80 20.36
N LEU A 166 20.78 17.00 20.48
CA LEU A 166 19.96 17.34 21.65
C LEU A 166 18.76 16.39 21.78
N MET A 167 18.06 16.08 20.70
CA MET A 167 16.93 15.15 20.70
C MET A 167 17.35 13.77 21.22
N ASN A 168 18.41 13.19 20.64
CA ASN A 168 18.85 11.85 20.99
C ASN A 168 19.43 11.74 22.40
N VAL A 169 20.22 12.74 22.84
CA VAL A 169 20.94 12.68 24.12
C VAL A 169 20.14 13.28 25.28
N ARG A 170 19.53 14.45 25.08
CA ARG A 170 18.87 15.20 26.17
C ARG A 170 17.42 14.81 26.39
N TYR A 171 16.70 14.44 25.34
CA TYR A 171 15.27 14.16 25.43
C TYR A 171 14.96 12.67 25.36
N LEU A 172 15.62 11.93 24.46
CA LEU A 172 15.40 10.49 24.28
C LEU A 172 16.36 9.61 25.09
N HIS A 173 17.42 10.19 25.67
CA HIS A 173 18.41 9.47 26.48
C HIS A 173 18.98 8.21 25.82
N LEU A 174 19.21 8.29 24.51
CA LEU A 174 19.74 7.19 23.70
C LEU A 174 21.27 7.13 23.71
N ASP A 175 21.94 8.03 24.44
CA ASP A 175 23.39 8.08 24.50
C ASP A 175 23.99 6.76 25.00
N ASN A 176 25.09 6.33 24.37
CA ASN A 176 25.79 5.08 24.67
C ASN A 176 24.93 3.79 24.57
N THR A 177 23.80 3.83 23.88
CA THR A 177 22.97 2.64 23.64
C THR A 177 23.03 2.22 22.17
N ILE A 178 22.83 0.93 21.88
CA ILE A 178 22.74 0.43 20.50
C ILE A 178 21.60 1.08 19.71
N TRP A 179 20.56 1.55 20.41
CA TRP A 179 19.40 2.19 19.83
C TRP A 179 19.70 3.52 19.13
N ILE A 180 20.80 4.20 19.48
CA ILE A 180 21.21 5.44 18.79
C ILE A 180 21.62 5.20 17.34
N TYR A 181 21.97 3.97 16.98
CA TYR A 181 22.29 3.58 15.61
C TYR A 181 21.07 3.05 14.85
N ILE A 182 20.07 2.54 15.56
CA ILE A 182 18.90 1.88 14.98
C ILE A 182 17.76 2.89 14.78
N LEU A 183 17.36 3.59 15.85
CA LEU A 183 16.15 4.42 15.84
C LEU A 183 16.22 5.60 14.88
N PRO A 184 17.31 6.39 14.80
CA PRO A 184 17.40 7.47 13.83
C PRO A 184 17.39 6.97 12.38
N GLY A 185 18.01 5.82 12.12
CA GLY A 185 18.05 5.19 10.79
C GLY A 185 16.70 4.65 10.32
N LEU A 186 15.80 4.29 11.24
CA LEU A 186 14.43 3.85 10.90
C LEU A 186 13.49 5.01 10.53
N VAL A 187 13.82 6.24 10.95
CA VAL A 187 12.98 7.42 10.76
C VAL A 187 13.52 8.35 9.65
N SER A 188 14.77 8.15 9.24
CA SER A 188 15.36 8.85 8.10
C SER A 188 15.01 8.13 6.80
N ALA A 189 14.40 8.84 5.85
CA ALA A 189 14.23 8.42 4.46
C ALA A 189 15.45 8.83 3.61
#